data_AF-A0A4S2A797-F1
#
_entry.id   AF-A0A4S2A797-F1
#
_cell.length_a   1.000
_cell.length_b   1.000
_cell.length_c   1.000
_cell.angle_alpha   90.00
_cell.angle_beta   90.00
_cell.angle_gamma   90.00
#
_symmetry.space_group_name_H-M   'P 1'
#
loop_
_entity.id
_entity.type
_entity.pdbx_description
1 polymer ?
#
loop_
_entity_poly.entity_id
_entity_poly.type
_entity_poly.pdbx_seq_one_letter_code
_entity_poly.pdbx_strand_id
1 'polypeptide(L)'
;MRKRRKKTGFLFVLVFFAAICIGQPVLAAKVKAPTGLKADYDKNYIKLTWKKVPKARGYVVYRYSSTAGQYIRVKSTRKNYHSMSGLPEGTLYRFKVKAYRKIGGETYYSKYSKRLQLRTKKQKTKKVSTIKKYLKSAIQPLGKVVYVWGGGWSTDGLGGSTEARSMGVSKKWTRFFNAQTKDYNYINTQYQRHDGLDCSGYVGWTIYNIMNTKSGNNGYVMSAKDMARNYASRGWGKYIKRASVKDYKPGDIMSSACSDCGHVWIVIGECKDGSVVALHSSSSQGVQLSGTVAPDGRTKSEAAELAQKYMEQYFPKWSEKFSHRLRDEKYLSHFCQMRWNVSGKSIMTDPDGYQKMTAEQVLNDLLGPLKEEPEPLPVPEPEMPPETQPETPSQPETQKVLEMQSQVKTEE
;
A
#
# COMPACT_ATOMS: atom_id res chain seq x y z
N MET A 1 103.17 32.37 -47.31
CA MET A 1 103.11 31.29 -46.29
C MET A 1 101.95 31.54 -45.32
N ARG A 2 101.33 30.43 -44.85
CA ARG A 2 100.16 30.21 -43.93
C ARG A 2 99.96 31.24 -42.78
N LYS A 3 98.77 31.49 -42.19
CA LYS A 3 97.33 31.10 -42.35
C LYS A 3 96.45 32.06 -41.47
N ARG A 4 95.37 32.59 -42.06
CA ARG A 4 94.02 33.06 -41.57
C ARG A 4 93.72 33.27 -40.06
N ARG A 5 93.30 34.50 -39.63
CA ARG A 5 91.91 35.04 -39.35
C ARG A 5 91.22 34.45 -38.08
N LYS A 6 90.53 35.17 -37.17
CA LYS A 6 89.83 36.49 -37.13
C LYS A 6 89.49 36.87 -35.64
N LYS A 7 89.44 38.20 -35.39
CA LYS A 7 88.71 39.09 -34.43
C LYS A 7 87.59 38.47 -33.54
N THR A 8 87.12 38.96 -32.37
CA THR A 8 87.05 40.29 -31.68
C THR A 8 86.47 40.01 -30.27
N GLY A 9 86.86 40.69 -29.18
CA GLY A 9 86.12 41.81 -28.56
C GLY A 9 85.22 41.38 -27.37
N PHE A 10 85.50 41.86 -26.15
CA PHE A 10 84.73 41.59 -24.92
C PHE A 10 84.54 42.91 -24.14
N LEU A 11 83.31 43.20 -23.68
CA LEU A 11 82.98 44.38 -22.87
C LEU A 11 82.08 43.99 -21.67
N PHE A 12 82.52 44.45 -20.50
CA PHE A 12 81.92 44.67 -19.17
C PHE A 12 80.41 44.45 -18.90
N VAL A 13 80.07 44.01 -17.67
CA VAL A 13 79.48 44.84 -16.56
C VAL A 13 78.92 43.95 -15.41
N LEU A 14 79.00 44.49 -14.19
CA LEU A 14 78.60 44.08 -12.82
C LEU A 14 77.30 43.26 -12.62
N VAL A 15 77.28 42.44 -11.54
CA VAL A 15 76.12 41.71 -11.01
C VAL A 15 75.90 42.05 -9.51
N PHE A 16 74.67 42.48 -9.20
CA PHE A 16 74.11 42.72 -7.86
C PHE A 16 73.67 41.39 -7.20
N PHE A 17 74.02 41.16 -5.94
CA PHE A 17 73.60 40.00 -5.13
C PHE A 17 72.25 40.29 -4.44
N ALA A 18 71.20 39.55 -4.81
CA ALA A 18 69.97 39.42 -4.04
C ALA A 18 69.70 37.94 -3.75
N ALA A 19 69.81 37.55 -2.48
CA ALA A 19 69.53 36.20 -2.03
C ALA A 19 68.02 35.94 -2.02
N ILE A 20 67.54 35.25 -3.05
CA ILE A 20 66.15 34.75 -3.12
C ILE A 20 66.13 33.34 -2.51
N CYS A 21 65.59 33.23 -1.29
CA CYS A 21 65.07 31.97 -0.75
C CYS A 21 63.85 31.54 -1.60
N ILE A 22 64.10 30.94 -2.76
CA ILE A 22 63.06 30.29 -3.56
C ILE A 22 62.65 29.04 -2.79
N GLY A 23 61.53 29.11 -2.08
CA GLY A 23 60.82 27.91 -1.63
C GLY A 23 60.58 27.04 -2.85
N GLN A 24 61.30 25.93 -2.95
CA GLN A 24 61.09 24.98 -4.03
C GLN A 24 59.62 24.55 -4.00
N PRO A 25 58.87 24.67 -5.11
CA PRO A 25 57.53 24.14 -5.16
C PRO A 25 57.63 22.64 -4.93
N VAL A 26 57.12 22.15 -3.79
CA VAL A 26 57.03 20.72 -3.52
C VAL A 26 56.20 20.12 -4.65
N LEU A 27 56.86 19.51 -5.63
CA LEU A 27 56.22 18.80 -6.72
C LEU A 27 55.35 17.71 -6.09
N ALA A 28 54.06 18.02 -5.97
CA ALA A 28 53.10 17.14 -5.35
C ALA A 28 53.02 15.88 -6.21
N ALA A 29 53.70 14.79 -5.82
CA ALA A 29 53.78 13.55 -6.61
C ALA A 29 52.41 12.91 -6.88
N LYS A 30 51.85 13.08 -8.08
CA LYS A 30 50.48 12.68 -8.46
C LYS A 30 50.02 11.34 -7.84
N VAL A 31 48.93 11.35 -7.07
CA VAL A 31 48.38 10.13 -6.44
C VAL A 31 47.92 9.15 -7.52
N LYS A 32 48.30 7.86 -7.38
CA LYS A 32 48.00 6.82 -8.38
C LYS A 32 46.51 6.45 -8.38
N ALA A 33 46.02 5.96 -9.52
CA ALA A 33 44.66 5.46 -9.64
C ALA A 33 44.48 4.15 -8.83
N PRO A 34 43.34 3.94 -8.16
CA PRO A 34 43.04 2.66 -7.52
C PRO A 34 43.01 1.51 -8.54
N THR A 35 43.52 0.35 -8.13
CA THR A 35 43.56 -0.88 -8.93
C THR A 35 42.85 -2.02 -8.21
N GLY A 36 42.49 -3.08 -8.94
CA GLY A 36 41.83 -4.27 -8.36
C GLY A 36 40.44 -3.99 -7.79
N LEU A 37 39.68 -3.05 -8.37
CA LEU A 37 38.28 -2.84 -7.99
C LEU A 37 37.46 -4.07 -8.34
N LYS A 38 36.90 -4.73 -7.32
CA LYS A 38 36.03 -5.90 -7.44
C LYS A 38 34.82 -5.77 -6.52
N ALA A 39 33.82 -6.61 -6.74
CA ALA A 39 32.62 -6.66 -5.93
C ALA A 39 32.31 -8.07 -5.44
N ASP A 40 31.83 -8.15 -4.21
CA ASP A 40 31.03 -9.27 -3.68
C ASP A 40 29.58 -8.79 -3.57
N TYR A 41 28.62 -9.57 -4.10
CA TYR A 41 27.26 -9.08 -4.30
C TYR A 41 26.21 -10.20 -4.35
N ASP A 42 24.98 -9.83 -3.97
CA ASP A 42 23.80 -10.67 -4.06
C ASP A 42 22.62 -9.87 -4.63
N LYS A 43 21.38 -10.19 -4.22
CA LYS A 43 20.14 -9.59 -4.72
C LYS A 43 19.96 -8.13 -4.30
N ASN A 44 20.27 -7.78 -3.05
CA ASN A 44 20.01 -6.46 -2.47
C ASN A 44 21.25 -5.80 -1.84
N TYR A 45 22.45 -6.33 -2.15
CA TYR A 45 23.70 -5.90 -1.54
C TYR A 45 24.87 -5.93 -2.52
N ILE A 46 25.76 -4.94 -2.40
CA ILE A 46 27.07 -4.89 -3.08
C ILE A 46 28.14 -4.40 -2.10
N LYS A 47 29.23 -5.17 -1.98
CA LYS A 47 30.49 -4.80 -1.33
C LYS A 47 31.57 -4.54 -2.37
N LEU A 48 31.93 -3.29 -2.57
CA LEU A 48 33.08 -2.90 -3.38
C LEU A 48 34.36 -2.99 -2.56
N THR A 49 35.41 -3.56 -3.13
CA THR A 49 36.75 -3.61 -2.53
C THR A 49 37.81 -3.25 -3.58
N TRP A 50 38.90 -2.61 -3.16
CA TRP A 50 40.02 -2.26 -4.03
C TRP A 50 41.36 -2.30 -3.28
N LYS A 51 42.46 -2.33 -4.03
CA LYS A 51 43.82 -2.31 -3.45
C LYS A 51 44.12 -0.93 -2.83
N LYS A 52 44.76 -0.93 -1.66
CA LYS A 52 45.19 0.30 -0.98
C LYS A 52 46.21 1.05 -1.86
N VAL A 53 45.97 2.34 -2.09
CA VAL A 53 46.86 3.22 -2.84
C VAL A 53 47.84 3.90 -1.87
N PRO A 54 49.16 3.72 -2.05
CA PRO A 54 50.16 4.41 -1.23
C PRO A 54 49.97 5.93 -1.27
N LYS A 55 50.17 6.59 -0.12
CA LYS A 55 50.06 8.06 0.05
C LYS A 55 48.65 8.65 -0.20
N ALA A 56 47.61 7.82 -0.38
CA ALA A 56 46.23 8.29 -0.45
C ALA A 56 45.67 8.56 0.95
N ARG A 57 45.00 9.71 1.13
CA ARG A 57 44.26 10.06 2.36
C ARG A 57 42.88 9.40 2.40
N GLY A 58 42.33 9.05 1.24
CA GLY A 58 41.07 8.34 1.14
C GLY A 58 40.65 8.12 -0.31
N TYR A 59 39.39 7.72 -0.48
CA TYR A 59 38.80 7.35 -1.75
C TYR A 59 37.42 7.97 -1.91
N VAL A 60 37.06 8.24 -3.16
CA VAL A 60 35.72 8.64 -3.56
C VAL A 60 35.16 7.61 -4.51
N VAL A 61 34.02 7.02 -4.14
CA VAL A 61 33.28 6.03 -4.92
C VAL A 61 32.24 6.76 -5.77
N TYR A 62 32.23 6.43 -7.06
CA TYR A 62 31.28 6.95 -8.03
C TYR A 62 30.44 5.83 -8.62
N ARG A 63 29.16 6.11 -8.87
CA ARG A 63 28.21 5.22 -9.55
C ARG A 63 27.59 5.95 -10.73
N TYR A 64 27.44 5.25 -11.85
CA TYR A 64 26.72 5.80 -13.00
C TYR A 64 25.23 5.97 -12.69
N SER A 65 24.69 7.15 -12.97
CA SER A 65 23.26 7.45 -12.92
C SER A 65 22.74 7.54 -14.35
N SER A 66 21.84 6.63 -14.74
CA SER A 66 21.21 6.69 -16.06
C SER A 66 20.35 7.94 -16.23
N THR A 67 19.66 8.37 -15.17
CA THR A 67 18.82 9.59 -15.18
C THR A 67 19.63 10.85 -15.42
N ALA A 68 20.84 10.93 -14.85
CA ALA A 68 21.71 12.08 -15.03
C ALA A 68 22.70 11.92 -16.21
N GLY A 69 22.68 10.77 -16.90
CA GLY A 69 23.65 10.46 -17.96
C GLY A 69 25.13 10.42 -17.53
N GLN A 70 25.43 10.42 -16.23
CA GLN A 70 26.80 10.63 -15.73
C GLN A 70 27.13 9.88 -14.43
N TYR A 71 28.42 9.83 -14.08
CA TYR A 71 28.90 9.27 -12.81
C TYR A 71 28.70 10.28 -11.67
N ILE A 72 27.90 9.89 -10.68
CA ILE A 72 27.67 10.68 -9.46
C ILE A 72 28.49 10.15 -8.29
N ARG A 73 28.89 11.03 -7.37
CA ARG A 73 29.60 10.66 -6.14
C ARG A 73 28.63 9.98 -5.17
N VAL A 74 28.96 8.76 -4.72
CA VAL A 74 28.15 7.98 -3.78
C VAL A 74 28.69 8.06 -2.36
N LYS A 75 30.01 7.98 -2.20
CA LYS A 75 30.63 8.00 -0.86
C LYS A 75 32.07 8.48 -0.92
N SER A 76 32.52 9.14 0.15
CA SER A 76 33.94 9.33 0.45
C SER A 76 34.30 8.52 1.69
N THR A 77 35.43 7.82 1.66
CA THR A 77 35.84 6.90 2.73
C THR A 77 37.36 6.84 2.84
N ARG A 78 37.88 6.60 4.05
CA ARG A 78 39.30 6.29 4.27
C ARG A 78 39.60 4.80 4.09
N LYS A 79 38.56 3.97 4.16
CA LYS A 79 38.64 2.51 3.98
C LYS A 79 38.80 2.19 2.49
N ASN A 80 39.43 1.06 2.18
CA ASN A 80 39.58 0.55 0.81
C ASN A 80 38.40 -0.36 0.37
N TYR A 81 37.24 -0.17 1.01
CA TYR A 81 36.00 -0.85 0.67
C TYR A 81 34.80 0.07 0.91
N HIS A 82 33.68 -0.28 0.28
CA HIS A 82 32.38 0.35 0.53
C HIS A 82 31.25 -0.66 0.31
N SER A 83 30.33 -0.74 1.27
CA SER A 83 29.17 -1.61 1.24
C SER A 83 27.89 -0.79 1.02
N MET A 84 26.98 -1.33 0.20
CA MET A 84 25.67 -0.76 -0.10
C MET A 84 24.64 -1.88 0.03
N SER A 85 23.61 -1.66 0.85
CA SER A 85 22.46 -2.55 1.04
C SER A 85 21.17 -1.88 0.56
N GLY A 86 20.05 -2.61 0.53
CA GLY A 86 18.76 -2.10 0.07
C GLY A 86 18.71 -1.83 -1.44
N LEU A 87 19.58 -2.47 -2.21
CA LEU A 87 19.66 -2.28 -3.66
C LEU A 87 18.52 -3.04 -4.37
N PRO A 88 17.94 -2.46 -5.43
CA PRO A 88 17.05 -3.19 -6.32
C PRO A 88 17.72 -4.43 -6.94
N GLU A 89 16.99 -5.55 -6.95
CA GLU A 89 17.41 -6.82 -7.55
C GLU A 89 17.51 -6.71 -9.08
N GLY A 90 18.31 -7.59 -9.71
CA GLY A 90 18.45 -7.64 -11.18
C GLY A 90 18.96 -6.35 -11.85
N THR A 91 19.46 -5.39 -11.08
CA THR A 91 19.74 -4.02 -11.54
C THR A 91 21.19 -3.86 -11.94
N LEU A 92 21.44 -3.20 -13.08
CA LEU A 92 22.78 -2.97 -13.61
C LEU A 92 23.44 -1.78 -12.90
N TYR A 93 24.60 -2.03 -12.31
CA TYR A 93 25.42 -1.02 -11.66
C TYR A 93 26.77 -0.87 -12.36
N ARG A 94 27.25 0.37 -12.45
CA ARG A 94 28.58 0.71 -12.96
C ARG A 94 29.30 1.61 -11.97
N PHE A 95 30.48 1.20 -11.53
CA PHE A 95 31.27 1.89 -10.52
C PHE A 95 32.66 2.28 -11.01
N LYS A 96 33.17 3.38 -10.46
CA LYS A 96 34.57 3.83 -10.56
C LYS A 96 35.00 4.41 -9.21
N VAL A 97 36.29 4.33 -8.91
CA VAL A 97 36.85 4.89 -7.67
C VAL A 97 38.02 5.82 -8.00
N LYS A 98 38.10 6.97 -7.33
CA LYS A 98 39.29 7.84 -7.29
C LYS A 98 39.95 7.75 -5.92
N ALA A 99 41.26 7.77 -5.89
CA ALA A 99 42.00 8.08 -4.67
C ALA A 99 42.15 9.60 -4.56
N TYR A 100 42.23 10.11 -3.35
CA TYR A 100 42.60 11.50 -3.11
C TYR A 100 43.65 11.60 -2.02
N ARG A 101 44.42 12.67 -2.07
CA ARG A 101 45.31 13.10 -1.00
C ARG A 101 45.10 14.59 -0.74
N LYS A 102 45.58 15.07 0.41
CA LYS A 102 45.59 16.49 0.72
C LYS A 102 47.03 16.95 0.96
N ILE A 103 47.45 18.03 0.31
CA ILE A 103 48.77 18.67 0.45
C ILE A 103 48.53 20.16 0.50
N GLY A 104 49.09 20.87 1.48
CA GLY A 104 48.95 22.32 1.58
C GLY A 104 47.49 22.81 1.61
N GLY A 105 46.57 22.06 2.23
CA GLY A 105 45.13 22.39 2.25
C GLY A 105 44.33 21.97 1.00
N GLU A 106 45.00 21.81 -0.15
CA GLU A 106 44.36 21.42 -1.40
C GLU A 106 44.13 19.91 -1.53
N THR A 107 43.08 19.51 -2.27
CA THR A 107 42.75 18.10 -2.51
C THR A 107 43.10 17.68 -3.93
N TYR A 108 44.03 16.73 -4.06
CA TYR A 108 44.46 16.19 -5.35
C TYR A 108 43.86 14.81 -5.58
N TYR A 109 43.17 14.65 -6.70
CA TYR A 109 42.53 13.39 -7.11
C TYR A 109 43.36 12.63 -8.14
N SER A 110 43.30 11.30 -8.08
CA SER A 110 43.85 10.45 -9.14
C SER A 110 42.91 10.34 -10.34
N LYS A 111 43.41 9.71 -11.42
CA LYS A 111 42.55 9.16 -12.49
C LYS A 111 41.59 8.12 -11.89
N TYR A 112 40.46 7.88 -12.55
CA TYR A 112 39.55 6.80 -12.16
C TYR A 112 40.21 5.44 -12.24
N SER A 113 39.79 4.51 -11.38
CA SER A 113 40.01 3.08 -11.58
C SER A 113 39.42 2.59 -12.91
N LYS A 114 39.81 1.38 -13.32
CA LYS A 114 39.02 0.62 -14.33
C LYS A 114 37.56 0.54 -13.87
N ARG A 115 36.63 0.64 -14.82
CA ARG A 115 35.19 0.57 -14.57
C ARG A 115 34.82 -0.85 -14.15
N LEU A 116 34.11 -0.99 -13.04
CA LEU A 116 33.44 -2.23 -12.68
C LEU A 116 31.97 -2.15 -13.11
N GLN A 117 31.47 -3.19 -13.78
CA GLN A 117 30.07 -3.33 -14.14
C GLN A 117 29.57 -4.67 -13.60
N LEU A 118 28.41 -4.66 -12.95
CA LEU A 118 27.77 -5.87 -12.44
C LEU A 118 26.26 -5.71 -12.39
N ARG A 119 25.54 -6.82 -12.32
CA ARG A 119 24.08 -6.83 -12.12
C ARG A 119 23.78 -7.56 -10.81
N THR A 120 23.00 -6.96 -9.91
CA THR A 120 22.56 -7.67 -8.70
C THR A 120 21.80 -8.94 -9.08
N LYS A 121 21.90 -9.99 -8.26
CA LYS A 121 21.20 -11.25 -8.56
C LYS A 121 19.69 -11.00 -8.57
N LYS A 122 18.94 -11.82 -9.32
CA LYS A 122 17.48 -11.86 -9.24
C LYS A 122 17.09 -13.04 -8.37
N GLN A 123 16.17 -12.87 -7.41
CA GLN A 123 15.47 -14.04 -6.90
C GLN A 123 14.62 -14.65 -8.02
N LYS A 124 14.61 -15.98 -8.11
CA LYS A 124 13.52 -16.68 -8.81
C LYS A 124 12.24 -16.30 -8.08
N THR A 125 11.37 -15.51 -8.69
CA THR A 125 10.04 -15.22 -8.16
C THR A 125 9.28 -16.54 -8.12
N LYS A 126 9.18 -17.14 -6.94
CA LYS A 126 8.16 -18.16 -6.71
C LYS A 126 6.83 -17.45 -6.94
N LYS A 127 5.97 -17.96 -7.83
CA LYS A 127 4.55 -17.59 -7.80
C LYS A 127 4.05 -18.00 -6.42
N VAL A 128 3.55 -17.05 -5.62
CA VAL A 128 3.27 -17.32 -4.20
C VAL A 128 1.76 -17.42 -3.95
N SER A 129 0.94 -16.65 -4.66
CA SER A 129 -0.50 -16.61 -4.42
C SER A 129 -1.34 -16.23 -5.65
N THR A 130 -2.67 -16.38 -5.51
CA THR A 130 -3.69 -15.80 -6.39
C THR A 130 -4.48 -14.71 -5.66
N ILE A 131 -5.18 -13.84 -6.40
CA ILE A 131 -6.11 -12.84 -5.81
C ILE A 131 -7.21 -13.54 -4.99
N LYS A 132 -7.80 -14.62 -5.53
CA LYS A 132 -8.76 -15.47 -4.81
C LYS A 132 -8.20 -15.97 -3.47
N LYS A 133 -6.99 -16.55 -3.46
CA LYS A 133 -6.36 -17.01 -2.21
C LYS A 133 -6.12 -15.86 -1.23
N TYR A 134 -5.73 -14.69 -1.73
CA TYR A 134 -5.50 -13.51 -0.90
C TYR A 134 -6.78 -13.03 -0.20
N LEU A 135 -7.86 -12.83 -0.95
CA LEU A 135 -9.13 -12.42 -0.36
C LEU A 135 -9.72 -13.51 0.53
N LYS A 136 -9.60 -14.79 0.15
CA LYS A 136 -9.99 -15.92 0.99
C LYS A 136 -9.24 -15.95 2.33
N SER A 137 -7.95 -15.57 2.35
CA SER A 137 -7.21 -15.38 3.60
C SER A 137 -7.69 -14.13 4.37
N ALA A 138 -7.95 -13.04 3.66
CA ALA A 138 -8.36 -11.76 4.25
C ALA A 138 -9.71 -11.83 4.98
N ILE A 139 -10.64 -12.66 4.52
CA ILE A 139 -11.96 -12.84 5.16
C ILE A 139 -11.94 -13.74 6.40
N GLN A 140 -10.89 -14.52 6.64
CA GLN A 140 -10.88 -15.50 7.74
C GLN A 140 -11.08 -14.88 9.14
N PRO A 141 -10.50 -13.70 9.45
CA PRO A 141 -10.69 -13.06 10.75
C PRO A 141 -12.04 -12.34 10.93
N LEU A 142 -12.86 -12.23 9.87
CA LEU A 142 -14.19 -11.62 9.95
C LEU A 142 -15.02 -12.30 11.05
N GLY A 143 -15.65 -11.48 11.89
CA GLY A 143 -16.51 -11.97 12.96
C GLY A 143 -15.75 -12.68 14.10
N LYS A 144 -14.42 -12.61 14.14
CA LYS A 144 -13.59 -13.37 15.11
C LYS A 144 -12.50 -12.53 15.78
N VAL A 145 -12.26 -11.30 15.33
CA VAL A 145 -11.14 -10.48 15.81
C VAL A 145 -11.60 -9.04 15.99
N VAL A 146 -11.47 -8.53 17.22
CA VAL A 146 -11.77 -7.14 17.56
C VAL A 146 -10.58 -6.21 17.27
N TYR A 147 -10.88 -4.92 17.14
CA TYR A 147 -9.87 -3.90 16.96
C TYR A 147 -9.12 -3.64 18.27
N VAL A 148 -7.80 -3.74 18.23
CA VAL A 148 -6.93 -3.28 19.32
C VAL A 148 -5.93 -2.30 18.73
N TRP A 149 -5.83 -1.09 19.27
CA TRP A 149 -4.83 -0.11 18.82
C TRP A 149 -3.42 -0.67 19.05
N GLY A 150 -2.59 -0.77 18.00
CA GLY A 150 -1.29 -1.46 18.07
C GLY A 150 -1.40 -2.99 18.06
N GLY A 151 -2.59 -3.55 17.88
CA GLY A 151 -2.84 -4.98 17.74
C GLY A 151 -2.07 -5.58 16.57
N GLY A 152 -1.37 -6.69 16.80
CA GLY A 152 -0.53 -7.36 15.81
C GLY A 152 0.87 -6.76 15.65
N TRP A 153 1.21 -5.64 16.31
CA TRP A 153 2.57 -5.10 16.29
C TRP A 153 3.52 -5.85 17.23
N SER A 154 4.82 -5.70 16.99
CA SER A 154 5.88 -6.12 17.90
C SER A 154 6.92 -5.02 18.09
N THR A 155 7.67 -5.12 19.18
CA THR A 155 8.80 -4.22 19.50
C THR A 155 10.16 -4.82 19.13
N ASP A 156 10.19 -6.08 18.71
CA ASP A 156 11.39 -6.85 18.36
C ASP A 156 11.95 -6.57 16.94
N GLY A 157 11.26 -5.73 16.16
CA GLY A 157 11.63 -5.43 14.78
C GLY A 157 11.38 -6.55 13.77
N LEU A 158 10.72 -7.63 14.17
CA LEU A 158 10.40 -8.77 13.29
C LEU A 158 9.17 -8.54 12.40
N GLY A 159 8.53 -7.37 12.49
CA GLY A 159 7.41 -6.99 11.62
C GLY A 159 6.07 -7.62 12.02
N GLY A 160 5.85 -7.85 13.31
CA GLY A 160 4.56 -8.26 13.85
C GLY A 160 4.67 -9.15 15.09
N SER A 161 3.59 -9.21 15.89
CA SER A 161 3.48 -10.11 17.04
C SER A 161 3.58 -11.59 16.62
N THR A 162 3.73 -12.49 17.59
CA THR A 162 3.74 -13.94 17.34
C THR A 162 2.49 -14.40 16.58
N GLU A 163 1.31 -13.87 16.95
CA GLU A 163 0.03 -14.17 16.31
C GLU A 163 -0.05 -13.59 14.89
N ALA A 164 0.42 -12.35 14.69
CA ALA A 164 0.48 -11.72 13.36
C ALA A 164 1.44 -12.44 12.40
N ARG A 165 2.39 -13.22 12.94
CA ARG A 165 3.36 -14.06 12.21
C ARG A 165 3.03 -15.55 12.29
N SER A 166 1.77 -15.89 12.51
CA SER A 166 1.27 -17.27 12.53
C SER A 166 0.35 -17.56 11.34
N MET A 167 0.38 -18.82 10.87
CA MET A 167 -0.56 -19.31 9.86
C MET A 167 -1.94 -19.51 10.48
N GLY A 168 -2.97 -18.98 9.84
CA GLY A 168 -4.35 -19.04 10.31
C GLY A 168 -4.69 -18.02 11.39
N VAL A 169 -5.98 -17.92 11.69
CA VAL A 169 -6.51 -16.99 12.71
C VAL A 169 -6.11 -17.49 14.09
N SER A 170 -5.52 -16.62 14.90
CA SER A 170 -5.11 -16.98 16.26
C SER A 170 -6.32 -17.34 17.14
N LYS A 171 -6.23 -18.50 17.82
CA LYS A 171 -7.20 -18.89 18.85
C LYS A 171 -7.29 -17.86 19.97
N LYS A 172 -6.22 -17.12 20.24
CA LYS A 172 -6.20 -16.05 21.25
C LYS A 172 -7.13 -14.90 20.85
N TRP A 173 -7.07 -14.45 19.60
CA TRP A 173 -7.96 -13.40 19.10
C TRP A 173 -9.43 -13.80 19.17
N THR A 174 -9.74 -15.04 18.77
CA THR A 174 -11.13 -15.54 18.83
C THR A 174 -11.63 -15.66 20.27
N ARG A 175 -10.80 -16.14 21.20
CA ARG A 175 -11.16 -16.13 22.63
C ARG A 175 -11.38 -14.71 23.16
N PHE A 176 -10.52 -13.77 22.78
CA PHE A 176 -10.64 -12.38 23.19
C PHE A 176 -11.92 -11.76 22.66
N PHE A 177 -12.24 -11.94 21.36
CA PHE A 177 -13.51 -11.51 20.76
C PHE A 177 -14.73 -12.10 21.50
N ASN A 178 -14.73 -13.40 21.76
CA ASN A 178 -15.86 -14.06 22.44
C ASN A 178 -16.09 -13.52 23.86
N ALA A 179 -15.04 -13.05 24.53
CA ALA A 179 -15.13 -12.45 25.86
C ALA A 179 -15.67 -11.01 25.84
N GLN A 180 -15.74 -10.35 24.67
CA GLN A 180 -16.23 -8.98 24.57
C GLN A 180 -17.76 -8.92 24.46
N THR A 181 -18.35 -7.81 24.90
CA THR A 181 -19.77 -7.49 24.75
C THR A 181 -19.95 -6.35 23.74
N LYS A 182 -21.21 -5.93 23.52
CA LYS A 182 -21.54 -4.75 22.72
C LYS A 182 -20.92 -3.44 23.23
N ASP A 183 -20.52 -3.41 24.51
CA ASP A 183 -19.94 -2.24 25.18
C ASP A 183 -18.41 -2.18 25.05
N TYR A 184 -17.82 -3.05 24.23
CA TYR A 184 -16.38 -3.07 23.99
C TYR A 184 -15.86 -1.71 23.51
N ASN A 185 -14.85 -1.20 24.23
CA ASN A 185 -14.16 0.05 23.89
C ASN A 185 -12.66 -0.21 23.79
N TYR A 186 -12.11 -0.07 22.59
CA TYR A 186 -10.69 -0.33 22.30
C TYR A 186 -9.73 0.56 23.10
N ILE A 187 -10.18 1.71 23.61
CA ILE A 187 -9.37 2.62 24.45
C ILE A 187 -8.88 1.88 25.70
N ASN A 188 -9.69 0.98 26.26
CA ASN A 188 -9.35 0.21 27.45
C ASN A 188 -8.33 -0.90 27.17
N THR A 189 -8.08 -1.20 25.89
CA THR A 189 -7.23 -2.31 25.48
C THR A 189 -6.10 -1.88 24.55
N GLN A 190 -5.80 -0.57 24.49
CA GLN A 190 -4.73 -0.06 23.62
C GLN A 190 -3.40 -0.74 23.95
N TYR A 191 -2.66 -1.09 22.90
CA TYR A 191 -1.37 -1.76 22.97
C TYR A 191 -1.38 -3.15 23.61
N GLN A 192 -2.55 -3.77 23.81
CA GLN A 192 -2.66 -5.22 24.04
C GLN A 192 -2.38 -5.97 22.73
N ARG A 193 -1.11 -5.92 22.27
CA ARG A 193 -0.70 -6.27 20.89
C ARG A 193 -1.01 -7.71 20.47
N HIS A 194 -1.34 -8.58 21.42
CA HIS A 194 -1.60 -10.00 21.22
C HIS A 194 -3.10 -10.36 21.20
N ASP A 195 -3.98 -9.43 21.55
CA ASP A 195 -5.39 -9.70 21.82
C ASP A 195 -6.32 -9.35 20.65
N GLY A 196 -5.86 -8.50 19.73
CA GLY A 196 -6.57 -8.18 18.50
C GLY A 196 -5.65 -7.63 17.42
N LEU A 197 -6.24 -6.97 16.43
CA LEU A 197 -5.53 -6.41 15.27
C LEU A 197 -5.94 -4.97 15.04
N ASP A 198 -4.98 -4.06 14.87
CA ASP A 198 -5.25 -2.78 14.21
C ASP A 198 -5.29 -2.94 12.68
N CYS A 199 -5.54 -1.85 11.95
CA CYS A 199 -5.64 -1.88 10.49
C CYS A 199 -4.37 -2.44 9.82
N SER A 200 -3.19 -1.99 10.27
CA SER A 200 -1.89 -2.47 9.79
C SER A 200 -1.56 -3.89 10.25
N GLY A 201 -1.93 -4.26 11.47
CA GLY A 201 -1.79 -5.62 11.98
C GLY A 201 -2.59 -6.59 11.13
N TYR A 202 -3.82 -6.23 10.79
CA TYR A 202 -4.72 -7.01 9.93
C TYR A 202 -4.17 -7.21 8.52
N VAL A 203 -3.82 -6.12 7.83
CA VAL A 203 -3.24 -6.22 6.48
C VAL A 203 -1.91 -6.99 6.51
N GLY A 204 -1.07 -6.72 7.51
CA GLY A 204 0.21 -7.42 7.69
C GLY A 204 0.04 -8.93 7.93
N TRP A 205 -0.91 -9.34 8.77
CA TRP A 205 -1.25 -10.76 8.98
C TRP A 205 -1.80 -11.40 7.69
N THR A 206 -2.63 -10.68 6.94
CA THR A 206 -3.18 -11.17 5.66
C THR A 206 -2.04 -11.43 4.66
N ILE A 207 -1.11 -10.49 4.53
CA ILE A 207 0.08 -10.66 3.68
C ILE A 207 0.95 -11.82 4.18
N TYR A 208 1.11 -11.97 5.50
CA TYR A 208 1.86 -13.10 6.07
C TYR A 208 1.31 -14.45 5.58
N ASN A 209 -0.02 -14.61 5.61
CA ASN A 209 -0.71 -15.86 5.29
C ASN A 209 -0.72 -16.22 3.80
N ILE A 210 -0.50 -15.26 2.91
CA ILE A 210 -0.27 -15.55 1.50
C ILE A 210 1.20 -15.73 1.15
N MET A 211 2.11 -15.11 1.90
CA MET A 211 3.54 -15.10 1.60
C MET A 211 4.32 -16.26 2.22
N ASN A 212 3.76 -16.93 3.23
CA ASN A 212 4.43 -17.98 3.98
C ASN A 212 3.63 -19.28 3.98
N THR A 213 4.34 -20.38 4.25
CA THR A 213 3.75 -21.72 4.45
C THR A 213 3.94 -22.24 5.87
N LYS A 214 4.64 -21.49 6.73
CA LYS A 214 4.95 -21.83 8.12
C LYS A 214 4.90 -20.57 9.00
N SER A 215 4.60 -20.75 10.28
CA SER A 215 4.63 -19.68 11.30
C SER A 215 6.06 -19.30 11.70
N GLY A 216 6.24 -18.12 12.28
CA GLY A 216 7.50 -17.69 12.90
C GLY A 216 8.49 -16.94 12.00
N ASN A 217 8.22 -16.84 10.69
CA ASN A 217 9.00 -15.99 9.80
C ASN A 217 8.80 -14.50 10.14
N ASN A 218 9.64 -13.62 9.56
CA ASN A 218 9.42 -12.19 9.66
C ASN A 218 8.05 -11.80 9.08
N GLY A 219 7.40 -10.86 9.76
CA GLY A 219 6.08 -10.37 9.42
C GLY A 219 6.09 -9.20 8.45
N TYR A 220 4.88 -8.72 8.17
CA TYR A 220 4.61 -7.64 7.22
C TYR A 220 3.85 -6.48 7.87
N VAL A 221 3.72 -6.48 9.18
CA VAL A 221 3.14 -5.37 9.95
C VAL A 221 4.13 -4.21 9.94
N MET A 222 3.64 -3.06 9.53
CA MET A 222 4.36 -1.80 9.47
C MET A 222 3.35 -0.65 9.47
N SER A 223 3.83 0.58 9.47
CA SER A 223 2.98 1.78 9.38
C SER A 223 1.96 1.65 8.26
N ALA A 224 0.69 1.84 8.58
CA ALA A 224 -0.42 1.80 7.62
C ALA A 224 -0.21 2.76 6.45
N LYS A 225 0.47 3.89 6.69
CA LYS A 225 0.78 4.92 5.68
C LYS A 225 1.77 4.44 4.62
N ASP A 226 2.65 3.52 5.00
CA ASP A 226 3.75 3.08 4.15
C ASP A 226 3.42 1.80 3.38
N MET A 227 2.42 1.03 3.80
CA MET A 227 2.15 -0.32 3.26
C MET A 227 2.00 -0.35 1.74
N ALA A 228 1.10 0.43 1.16
CA ALA A 228 0.88 0.43 -0.29
C ALA A 228 2.17 0.77 -1.07
N ARG A 229 2.91 1.80 -0.62
CA ARG A 229 4.18 2.22 -1.25
C ARG A 229 5.25 1.16 -1.07
N ASN A 230 5.37 0.60 0.13
CA ASN A 230 6.36 -0.42 0.48
C ASN A 230 6.14 -1.68 -0.37
N TYR A 231 4.92 -2.22 -0.41
CA TYR A 231 4.59 -3.41 -1.19
C TYR A 231 4.81 -3.19 -2.69
N ALA A 232 4.39 -2.05 -3.24
CA ALA A 232 4.70 -1.73 -4.64
C ALA A 232 6.21 -1.62 -4.91
N SER A 233 6.98 -1.01 -3.99
CA SER A 233 8.45 -0.88 -4.14
C SER A 233 9.19 -2.22 -4.17
N ARG A 234 8.56 -3.30 -3.68
CA ARG A 234 9.07 -4.69 -3.77
C ARG A 234 8.83 -5.33 -5.15
N GLY A 235 8.20 -4.62 -6.09
CA GLY A 235 7.85 -5.13 -7.41
C GLY A 235 6.59 -6.00 -7.42
N TRP A 236 5.80 -5.99 -6.34
CA TRP A 236 4.57 -6.80 -6.22
C TRP A 236 3.39 -6.23 -7.01
N GLY A 237 3.46 -4.95 -7.36
CA GLY A 237 2.37 -4.23 -7.99
C GLY A 237 2.74 -2.79 -8.32
N LYS A 238 1.74 -2.02 -8.72
CA LYS A 238 1.86 -0.60 -9.04
C LYS A 238 1.39 0.23 -7.84
N TYR A 239 2.17 1.25 -7.50
CA TYR A 239 1.74 2.30 -6.58
C TYR A 239 1.01 3.39 -7.35
N ILE A 240 -0.18 3.74 -6.90
CA ILE A 240 -1.01 4.81 -7.47
C ILE A 240 -1.22 5.84 -6.36
N LYS A 241 -0.80 7.08 -6.62
CA LYS A 241 -0.98 8.19 -5.67
C LYS A 241 -2.46 8.52 -5.54
N ARG A 242 -2.90 9.03 -4.38
CA ARG A 242 -4.32 9.33 -4.09
C ARG A 242 -5.03 10.07 -5.23
N ALA A 243 -4.41 11.14 -5.74
CA ALA A 243 -4.98 12.00 -6.78
C ALA A 243 -5.09 11.33 -8.16
N SER A 244 -4.59 10.10 -8.30
CA SER A 244 -4.61 9.32 -9.53
C SER A 244 -5.38 8.01 -9.38
N VAL A 245 -5.98 7.75 -8.22
CA VAL A 245 -6.90 6.62 -8.02
C VAL A 245 -8.20 6.93 -8.78
N LYS A 246 -8.68 5.96 -9.55
CA LYS A 246 -9.87 6.12 -10.41
C LYS A 246 -10.85 4.94 -10.34
N ASP A 247 -10.37 3.79 -9.87
CA ASP A 247 -11.11 2.52 -9.81
C ASP A 247 -10.67 1.71 -8.59
N TYR A 248 -11.53 0.81 -8.12
CA TYR A 248 -11.25 -0.07 -6.98
C TYR A 248 -11.40 -1.52 -7.40
N LYS A 249 -10.27 -2.22 -7.54
CA LYS A 249 -10.29 -3.63 -7.95
C LYS A 249 -10.20 -4.57 -6.76
N PRO A 250 -10.87 -5.73 -6.82
CA PRO A 250 -10.74 -6.77 -5.80
C PRO A 250 -9.27 -7.07 -5.46
N GLY A 251 -8.93 -6.96 -4.19
CA GLY A 251 -7.59 -7.16 -3.64
C GLY A 251 -6.70 -5.92 -3.58
N ASP A 252 -7.12 -4.75 -4.08
CA ASP A 252 -6.34 -3.52 -3.92
C ASP A 252 -6.11 -3.19 -2.44
N ILE A 253 -4.90 -2.73 -2.12
CA ILE A 253 -4.55 -2.27 -0.76
C ILE A 253 -4.53 -0.75 -0.75
N MET A 254 -5.32 -0.17 0.15
CA MET A 254 -5.56 1.25 0.23
C MET A 254 -4.91 1.81 1.49
N SER A 255 -3.83 2.57 1.34
CA SER A 255 -3.09 3.19 2.46
C SER A 255 -3.25 4.70 2.44
N SER A 256 -3.67 5.28 3.56
CA SER A 256 -3.72 6.73 3.70
C SER A 256 -2.30 7.31 3.73
N ALA A 257 -2.04 8.27 2.85
CA ALA A 257 -0.75 8.99 2.84
C ALA A 257 -0.79 10.29 3.68
N CYS A 258 -1.90 10.58 4.36
CA CYS A 258 -2.07 11.83 5.10
C CYS A 258 -1.40 11.77 6.48
N SER A 259 -1.02 12.94 7.01
CA SER A 259 -0.37 13.07 8.31
C SER A 259 -1.29 12.74 9.49
N ASP A 260 -2.59 12.98 9.34
CA ASP A 260 -3.63 12.94 10.36
C ASP A 260 -4.55 11.70 10.29
N CYS A 261 -4.64 11.00 9.15
CA CYS A 261 -5.58 9.86 8.99
C CYS A 261 -4.91 8.52 8.64
N GLY A 262 -3.80 8.17 9.31
CA GLY A 262 -3.08 6.92 9.07
C GLY A 262 -3.98 5.69 9.21
N HIS A 263 -4.32 5.06 8.08
CA HIS A 263 -5.23 3.92 8.01
C HIS A 263 -4.93 3.08 6.77
N VAL A 264 -5.28 1.80 6.82
CA VAL A 264 -5.11 0.87 5.70
C VAL A 264 -6.26 -0.14 5.62
N TRP A 265 -6.68 -0.49 4.41
CA TRP A 265 -7.76 -1.43 4.16
C TRP A 265 -7.59 -2.16 2.82
N ILE A 266 -8.40 -3.19 2.60
CA ILE A 266 -8.37 -4.04 1.40
C ILE A 266 -9.71 -3.91 0.68
N VAL A 267 -9.69 -3.76 -0.65
CA VAL A 267 -10.89 -3.69 -1.49
C VAL A 267 -11.44 -5.10 -1.72
N ILE A 268 -12.72 -5.31 -1.43
CA ILE A 268 -13.48 -6.48 -1.91
C ILE A 268 -13.91 -6.26 -3.35
N GLY A 269 -14.46 -5.10 -3.65
CA GLY A 269 -14.85 -4.70 -5.01
C GLY A 269 -15.64 -3.40 -5.01
N GLU A 270 -15.85 -2.87 -6.21
CA GLU A 270 -16.70 -1.72 -6.50
C GLU A 270 -18.11 -2.18 -6.86
N CYS A 271 -19.11 -1.42 -6.43
CA CYS A 271 -20.54 -1.58 -6.76
C CYS A 271 -20.92 -0.70 -7.95
N LYS A 272 -22.13 -0.87 -8.51
CA LYS A 272 -22.52 -0.17 -9.75
C LYS A 272 -22.69 1.34 -9.52
N ASP A 273 -23.10 1.73 -8.33
CA ASP A 273 -23.22 3.13 -7.91
C ASP A 273 -21.86 3.79 -7.56
N GLY A 274 -20.74 3.08 -7.74
CA GLY A 274 -19.38 3.55 -7.44
C GLY A 274 -18.99 3.47 -5.97
N SER A 275 -19.88 3.00 -5.08
CA SER A 275 -19.52 2.68 -3.70
C SER A 275 -18.64 1.42 -3.63
N VAL A 276 -17.87 1.27 -2.55
CA VAL A 276 -16.86 0.22 -2.44
C VAL A 276 -17.08 -0.61 -1.18
N VAL A 277 -17.03 -1.93 -1.31
CA VAL A 277 -16.97 -2.83 -0.16
C VAL A 277 -15.51 -2.98 0.27
N ALA A 278 -15.25 -2.68 1.54
CA ALA A 278 -13.95 -2.73 2.18
C ALA A 278 -13.87 -3.86 3.20
N LEU A 279 -12.72 -4.52 3.23
CA LEU A 279 -12.23 -5.30 4.36
C LEU A 279 -11.25 -4.44 5.16
N HIS A 280 -11.55 -4.22 6.43
CA HIS A 280 -10.62 -3.48 7.29
C HIS A 280 -10.72 -3.90 8.75
N SER A 281 -9.71 -3.52 9.55
CA SER A 281 -9.82 -3.47 11.01
C SER A 281 -9.85 -2.01 11.44
N SER A 282 -10.92 -1.56 12.07
CA SER A 282 -11.07 -0.16 12.47
C SER A 282 -11.62 -0.03 13.90
N SER A 283 -11.39 1.13 14.51
CA SER A 283 -11.80 1.45 15.89
C SER A 283 -13.29 1.26 16.16
N SER A 284 -14.12 1.22 15.11
CA SER A 284 -15.45 0.66 15.17
C SER A 284 -15.39 -0.87 15.21
N GLN A 285 -14.95 -1.45 16.32
CA GLN A 285 -15.23 -2.84 16.71
C GLN A 285 -14.33 -3.97 16.14
N GLY A 286 -13.62 -3.82 15.01
CA GLY A 286 -12.60 -4.80 14.55
C GLY A 286 -12.64 -5.19 13.08
N VAL A 287 -12.26 -6.45 12.80
CA VAL A 287 -12.14 -6.96 11.42
C VAL A 287 -13.51 -7.30 10.87
N GLN A 288 -13.99 -6.49 9.93
CA GLN A 288 -15.32 -6.61 9.33
C GLN A 288 -15.37 -6.18 7.87
N LEU A 289 -16.48 -6.51 7.20
CA LEU A 289 -16.89 -5.86 5.97
C LEU A 289 -17.52 -4.50 6.29
N SER A 290 -17.25 -3.51 5.46
CA SER A 290 -17.90 -2.20 5.53
C SER A 290 -18.11 -1.65 4.13
N GLY A 291 -19.26 -1.04 3.89
CA GLY A 291 -19.49 -0.27 2.66
C GLY A 291 -19.11 1.19 2.84
N THR A 292 -18.65 1.83 1.75
CA THR A 292 -18.58 3.29 1.67
C THR A 292 -19.93 3.87 1.26
N VAL A 293 -20.13 5.17 1.52
CA VAL A 293 -21.10 5.98 0.77
C VAL A 293 -20.86 5.86 -0.74
N ALA A 294 -21.87 6.19 -1.54
CA ALA A 294 -21.67 6.42 -2.97
C ALA A 294 -20.82 7.70 -3.19
N PRO A 295 -20.19 7.89 -4.36
CA PRO A 295 -19.31 9.04 -4.63
C PRO A 295 -20.00 10.41 -4.50
N ASP A 296 -21.33 10.46 -4.63
CA ASP A 296 -22.17 11.64 -4.43
C ASP A 296 -22.50 11.91 -2.94
N GLY A 297 -22.01 11.08 -2.02
CA GLY A 297 -22.23 11.18 -0.57
C GLY A 297 -23.48 10.44 -0.07
N ARG A 298 -24.23 9.76 -0.95
CA ARG A 298 -25.44 9.02 -0.55
C ARG A 298 -25.09 7.89 0.43
N THR A 299 -25.81 7.84 1.55
CA THR A 299 -25.56 6.89 2.65
C THR A 299 -26.22 5.52 2.44
N LYS A 300 -27.32 5.48 1.69
CA LYS A 300 -27.94 4.25 1.18
C LYS A 300 -27.28 3.85 -0.14
N SER A 301 -26.05 3.36 -0.02
CA SER A 301 -25.27 2.89 -1.17
C SER A 301 -25.30 1.37 -1.27
N GLU A 302 -25.09 0.86 -2.48
CA GLU A 302 -25.08 -0.58 -2.74
C GLU A 302 -24.05 -1.30 -1.86
N ALA A 303 -22.84 -0.75 -1.70
CA ALA A 303 -21.81 -1.35 -0.87
C ALA A 303 -22.19 -1.39 0.62
N ALA A 304 -22.93 -0.40 1.12
CA ALA A 304 -23.34 -0.33 2.51
C ALA A 304 -24.35 -1.44 2.84
N GLU A 305 -25.39 -1.55 2.01
CA GLU A 305 -26.41 -2.59 2.13
C GLU A 305 -25.80 -3.98 1.95
N LEU A 306 -24.95 -4.15 0.93
CA LEU A 306 -24.29 -5.43 0.65
C LEU A 306 -23.40 -5.88 1.81
N ALA A 307 -22.55 -5.00 2.34
CA ALA A 307 -21.69 -5.33 3.46
C ALA A 307 -22.49 -5.65 4.73
N GLN A 308 -23.58 -4.93 4.99
CA GLN A 308 -24.46 -5.20 6.12
C GLN A 308 -25.12 -6.58 6.01
N LYS A 309 -25.79 -6.87 4.89
CA LYS A 309 -26.48 -8.16 4.65
C LYS A 309 -25.54 -9.35 4.80
N TYR A 310 -24.32 -9.25 4.24
CA TYR A 310 -23.32 -10.31 4.38
C TYR A 310 -22.82 -10.48 5.83
N MET A 311 -22.63 -9.39 6.57
CA MET A 311 -22.23 -9.48 7.98
C MET A 311 -23.32 -10.12 8.84
N GLU A 312 -24.58 -9.75 8.66
CA GLU A 312 -25.73 -10.31 9.38
C GLU A 312 -25.94 -11.79 9.07
N GLN A 313 -25.90 -12.20 7.79
CA GLN A 313 -26.14 -13.58 7.40
C GLN A 313 -25.01 -14.52 7.82
N TYR A 314 -23.75 -14.14 7.60
CA TYR A 314 -22.60 -15.05 7.78
C TYR A 314 -21.88 -14.89 9.12
N PHE A 315 -22.09 -13.76 9.82
CA PHE A 315 -21.42 -13.45 11.08
C PHE A 315 -22.42 -12.92 12.13
N PRO A 316 -23.54 -13.61 12.42
CA PRO A 316 -24.61 -13.08 13.28
C PRO A 316 -24.14 -12.72 14.69
N LYS A 317 -23.25 -13.51 15.31
CA LYS A 317 -22.65 -13.20 16.63
C LYS A 317 -21.87 -11.88 16.66
N TRP A 318 -21.35 -11.46 15.51
CA TRP A 318 -20.73 -10.15 15.36
C TRP A 318 -21.80 -9.07 15.32
N SER A 319 -22.81 -9.23 14.47
CA SER A 319 -23.91 -8.28 14.29
C SER A 319 -24.76 -8.10 15.56
N GLU A 320 -24.86 -9.12 16.42
CA GLU A 320 -25.46 -9.02 17.75
C GLU A 320 -24.69 -8.08 18.69
N LYS A 321 -23.36 -8.06 18.58
CA LYS A 321 -22.49 -7.23 19.43
C LYS A 321 -22.31 -5.83 18.86
N PHE A 322 -22.19 -5.72 17.54
CA PHE A 322 -21.63 -4.55 16.89
C PHE A 322 -22.48 -4.11 15.71
N SER A 323 -23.00 -2.88 15.78
CA SER A 323 -23.73 -2.27 14.68
C SER A 323 -22.80 -2.01 13.48
N HIS A 324 -23.33 -2.25 12.28
CA HIS A 324 -22.64 -1.92 11.04
C HIS A 324 -22.30 -0.43 10.97
N ARG A 325 -21.14 -0.12 10.39
CA ARG A 325 -20.62 1.25 10.30
C ARG A 325 -20.22 1.58 8.86
N LEU A 326 -21.04 2.44 8.26
CA LEU A 326 -20.80 3.08 6.96
C LEU A 326 -19.48 3.86 6.95
N ARG A 327 -18.81 3.90 5.80
CA ARG A 327 -17.60 4.70 5.57
C ARG A 327 -17.87 5.93 4.74
N ASP A 328 -17.31 7.05 5.19
CA ASP A 328 -17.46 8.34 4.55
C ASP A 328 -16.67 8.43 3.23
N GLU A 329 -16.88 9.53 2.51
CA GLU A 329 -16.27 9.85 1.22
C GLU A 329 -14.74 9.92 1.25
N LYS A 330 -14.12 10.01 2.44
CA LYS A 330 -12.65 10.00 2.57
C LYS A 330 -12.07 8.64 2.19
N TYR A 331 -12.83 7.55 2.34
CA TYR A 331 -12.42 6.24 1.84
C TYR A 331 -12.27 6.22 0.32
N LEU A 332 -12.96 7.10 -0.39
CA LEU A 332 -12.88 7.22 -1.84
C LEU A 332 -11.83 8.25 -2.31
N SER A 333 -11.30 9.11 -1.43
CA SER A 333 -10.46 10.25 -1.87
C SER A 333 -9.12 10.39 -1.16
N HIS A 334 -8.95 9.85 0.05
CA HIS A 334 -7.76 10.09 0.89
C HIS A 334 -6.66 9.01 0.78
N PHE A 335 -6.92 7.92 0.07
CA PHE A 335 -6.05 6.74 0.08
C PHE A 335 -5.22 6.64 -1.21
N CYS A 336 -3.93 6.31 -1.04
CA CYS A 336 -3.12 5.79 -2.13
C CYS A 336 -3.41 4.30 -2.31
N GLN A 337 -3.22 3.79 -3.51
CA GLN A 337 -3.56 2.41 -3.88
C GLN A 337 -2.30 1.62 -4.25
N MET A 338 -2.25 0.37 -3.81
CA MET A 338 -1.38 -0.65 -4.36
C MET A 338 -2.25 -1.63 -5.15
N ARG A 339 -2.02 -1.64 -6.47
CA ARG A 339 -2.66 -2.56 -7.43
C ARG A 339 -1.71 -3.71 -7.72
N TRP A 340 -2.13 -4.94 -7.43
CA TRP A 340 -1.32 -6.14 -7.67
C TRP A 340 -0.92 -6.29 -9.14
N ASN A 341 0.33 -6.71 -9.39
CA ASN A 341 0.74 -7.16 -10.71
C ASN A 341 0.38 -8.65 -10.86
N VAL A 342 -0.72 -8.91 -11.57
CA VAL A 342 -1.27 -10.26 -11.78
C VAL A 342 -0.81 -10.94 -13.08
N SER A 343 0.15 -10.35 -13.80
CA SER A 343 0.66 -10.88 -15.08
C SER A 343 1.41 -12.22 -14.98
N GLY A 344 1.57 -12.77 -13.78
CA GLY A 344 2.39 -13.96 -13.52
C GLY A 344 3.90 -13.73 -13.55
N LYS A 345 4.34 -12.48 -13.78
CA LYS A 345 5.75 -12.05 -13.69
C LYS A 345 6.16 -11.56 -12.29
N SER A 346 5.20 -11.49 -11.36
CA SER A 346 5.40 -11.09 -9.97
C SER A 346 4.91 -12.20 -9.02
N ILE A 347 4.69 -11.87 -7.74
CA ILE A 347 4.30 -12.83 -6.69
C ILE A 347 2.82 -13.26 -6.74
N MET A 348 2.01 -12.56 -7.54
CA MET A 348 0.55 -12.72 -7.62
C MET A 348 0.10 -13.07 -9.05
N THR A 349 -0.95 -13.86 -9.17
CA THR A 349 -1.70 -14.14 -10.40
C THR A 349 -3.20 -14.00 -10.17
N ASP A 350 -3.99 -13.90 -11.24
CA ASP A 350 -5.44 -13.85 -11.16
C ASP A 350 -6.09 -14.80 -12.18
N PRO A 351 -5.94 -16.13 -12.01
CA PRO A 351 -6.52 -17.09 -12.94
C PRO A 351 -8.05 -17.11 -12.90
N ASP A 352 -8.64 -16.74 -11.76
CA ASP A 352 -10.09 -16.72 -11.54
C ASP A 352 -10.75 -15.40 -12.00
N GLY A 353 -9.96 -14.43 -12.48
CA GLY A 353 -10.47 -13.16 -13.01
C GLY A 353 -11.08 -12.22 -11.97
N TYR A 354 -10.72 -12.37 -10.69
CA TYR A 354 -11.26 -11.59 -9.58
C TYR A 354 -11.14 -10.09 -9.79
N GLN A 355 -10.06 -9.59 -10.40
CA GLN A 355 -9.89 -8.15 -10.62
C GLN A 355 -10.91 -7.53 -11.60
N LYS A 356 -11.79 -8.34 -12.19
CA LYS A 356 -12.89 -7.91 -13.07
C LYS A 356 -14.27 -8.12 -12.44
N MET A 357 -14.35 -8.72 -11.25
CA MET A 357 -15.61 -9.01 -10.58
C MET A 357 -16.14 -7.77 -9.83
N THR A 358 -17.46 -7.68 -9.70
CA THR A 358 -18.12 -6.74 -8.78
C THR A 358 -17.92 -7.17 -7.33
N ALA A 359 -18.20 -6.27 -6.37
CA ALA A 359 -18.17 -6.62 -4.96
C ALA A 359 -19.04 -7.85 -4.61
N GLU A 360 -20.26 -7.90 -5.16
CA GLU A 360 -21.21 -8.99 -4.94
C GLU A 360 -20.69 -10.33 -5.48
N GLN A 361 -20.15 -10.35 -6.70
CA GLN A 361 -19.58 -11.56 -7.30
C GLN A 361 -18.43 -12.11 -6.46
N VAL A 362 -17.56 -11.23 -5.96
CA VAL A 362 -16.46 -11.61 -5.07
C VAL A 362 -17.00 -12.19 -3.76
N LEU A 363 -17.97 -11.54 -3.11
CA LEU A 363 -18.54 -12.03 -1.86
C LEU A 363 -19.28 -13.36 -2.04
N ASN A 364 -20.01 -13.54 -3.14
CA ASN A 364 -20.69 -14.77 -3.47
C ASN A 364 -19.70 -15.94 -3.63
N ASP A 365 -18.60 -15.76 -4.37
CA ASP A 365 -17.59 -16.84 -4.51
C ASP A 365 -16.83 -17.11 -3.19
N LEU A 366 -16.67 -16.11 -2.31
CA LEU A 366 -15.91 -16.25 -1.06
C LEU A 366 -16.73 -16.81 0.11
N LEU A 367 -18.01 -16.42 0.24
CA LEU A 367 -18.88 -16.73 1.39
C LEU A 367 -20.14 -17.50 0.98
N GLY A 368 -20.58 -17.36 -0.26
CA GLY A 368 -21.85 -17.87 -0.79
C GLY A 368 -22.88 -16.78 -1.06
N PRO A 369 -24.04 -17.15 -1.63
CA PRO A 369 -25.08 -16.19 -1.97
C PRO A 369 -25.86 -15.74 -0.74
N LEU A 370 -26.33 -14.49 -0.75
CA LEU A 370 -27.35 -14.05 0.20
C LEU A 370 -28.62 -14.89 0.00
N LYS A 371 -29.30 -15.22 1.10
CA LYS A 371 -30.61 -15.85 1.02
C LYS A 371 -31.59 -14.82 0.45
N GLU A 372 -32.40 -15.24 -0.50
CA GLU A 372 -33.51 -14.42 -0.99
C GLU A 372 -34.45 -14.13 0.19
N GLU A 373 -34.83 -12.87 0.38
CA GLU A 373 -35.92 -12.54 1.29
C GLU A 373 -37.20 -13.19 0.73
N PRO A 374 -38.04 -13.83 1.57
CA PRO A 374 -39.32 -14.31 1.10
C PRO A 374 -40.09 -13.13 0.53
N GLU A 375 -40.62 -13.26 -0.70
CA GLU A 375 -41.43 -12.22 -1.31
C GLU A 375 -42.55 -11.81 -0.33
N PRO A 376 -42.79 -10.51 -0.13
CA PRO A 376 -43.93 -10.07 0.64
C PRO A 376 -45.18 -10.66 -0.01
N LEU A 377 -46.02 -11.33 0.80
CA LEU A 377 -47.28 -11.89 0.35
C LEU A 377 -48.02 -10.83 -0.47
N PRO A 378 -48.62 -11.19 -1.61
CA PRO A 378 -49.37 -10.24 -2.42
C PRO A 378 -50.38 -9.52 -1.52
N VAL A 379 -50.32 -8.19 -1.53
CA VAL A 379 -51.29 -7.34 -0.84
C VAL A 379 -52.67 -7.76 -1.36
N PRO A 380 -53.64 -8.11 -0.50
CA PRO A 380 -54.99 -8.41 -0.95
C PRO A 380 -55.48 -7.26 -1.82
N GLU A 381 -55.95 -7.58 -3.01
CA GLU A 381 -56.51 -6.61 -3.95
C GLU A 381 -57.60 -5.80 -3.21
N PRO A 382 -57.60 -4.46 -3.27
CA PRO A 382 -58.62 -3.68 -2.59
C PRO A 382 -59.99 -4.08 -3.12
N GLU A 383 -60.89 -4.48 -2.22
CA GLU A 383 -62.28 -4.78 -2.56
C GLU A 383 -62.84 -3.59 -3.37
N MET A 384 -63.22 -3.86 -4.62
CA MET A 384 -63.85 -2.85 -5.46
C MET A 384 -65.11 -2.34 -4.73
N PRO A 385 -65.30 -1.02 -4.60
CA PRO A 385 -66.55 -0.51 -4.04
C PRO A 385 -67.73 -0.96 -4.92
N PRO A 386 -68.89 -1.27 -4.32
CA PRO A 386 -70.04 -1.75 -5.07
C PRO A 386 -70.41 -0.76 -6.17
N GLU A 387 -70.59 -1.30 -7.37
CA GLU A 387 -70.99 -0.59 -8.57
C GLU A 387 -72.29 0.17 -8.28
N THR A 388 -72.23 1.51 -8.33
CA THR A 388 -73.40 2.36 -8.13
C THR A 388 -74.29 2.21 -9.37
N GLN A 389 -75.51 1.69 -9.16
CA GLN A 389 -76.50 1.61 -10.23
C GLN A 389 -76.83 3.01 -10.76
N PRO A 390 -76.97 3.21 -12.08
CA PRO A 390 -77.33 4.50 -12.63
C PRO A 390 -78.76 4.88 -12.19
N GLU A 391 -78.89 6.05 -11.57
CA GLU A 391 -80.19 6.67 -11.30
C GLU A 391 -80.94 6.95 -12.62
N THR A 392 -82.17 6.44 -12.70
CA THR A 392 -83.11 6.67 -13.80
C THR A 392 -83.50 8.15 -13.86
N PRO A 393 -83.51 8.80 -15.03
CA PRO A 393 -83.90 10.21 -15.14
C PRO A 393 -85.39 10.38 -14.82
N SER A 394 -85.69 11.36 -13.95
CA SER A 394 -87.04 11.81 -13.65
C SER A 394 -87.73 12.40 -14.90
N GLN A 395 -88.96 11.96 -15.16
CA GLN A 395 -89.86 12.61 -16.12
C GLN A 395 -90.56 13.83 -15.48
N PRO A 396 -90.89 14.88 -16.27
CA PRO A 396 -91.49 16.09 -15.74
C PRO A 396 -93.01 15.97 -15.56
N GLU A 397 -93.50 16.73 -14.59
CA GLU A 397 -94.89 16.87 -14.17
C GLU A 397 -95.85 17.19 -15.33
N THR A 398 -97.00 16.51 -15.39
CA THR A 398 -98.24 17.09 -15.93
C THR A 398 -99.49 16.42 -15.33
N GLN A 399 -100.49 17.25 -14.99
CA GLN A 399 -101.87 16.93 -14.56
C GLN A 399 -102.03 16.31 -13.16
N LYS A 400 -102.37 17.07 -12.10
CA LYS A 400 -103.63 17.80 -11.83
C LYS A 400 -104.85 16.88 -11.89
N VAL A 401 -105.59 16.84 -10.76
CA VAL A 401 -107.06 16.72 -10.60
C VAL A 401 -107.56 15.47 -9.84
N LEU A 402 -108.29 15.73 -8.73
CA LEU A 402 -109.23 14.88 -7.94
C LEU A 402 -108.58 13.71 -7.17
N GLU A 403 -108.88 13.33 -5.92
CA GLU A 403 -109.97 13.51 -4.94
C GLU A 403 -109.31 13.13 -3.58
N MET A 404 -109.35 13.94 -2.52
CA MET A 404 -110.36 13.87 -1.45
C MET A 404 -110.77 12.45 -1.04
N GLN A 405 -110.72 12.19 0.29
CA GLN A 405 -111.17 10.98 1.01
C GLN A 405 -110.09 9.87 1.07
N SER A 406 -109.70 9.31 2.21
CA SER A 406 -110.41 9.10 3.48
C SER A 406 -109.42 8.73 4.60
N GLN A 407 -109.61 9.36 5.77
CA GLN A 407 -109.64 8.75 7.10
C GLN A 407 -108.45 7.86 7.55
N VAL A 408 -107.64 8.32 8.50
CA VAL A 408 -107.87 8.17 9.96
C VAL A 408 -108.07 6.71 10.38
N LYS A 409 -107.05 6.15 11.06
CA LYS A 409 -107.06 5.14 12.15
C LYS A 409 -105.66 4.52 12.21
N THR A 410 -104.97 4.34 13.32
CA THR A 410 -105.21 4.55 14.75
C THR A 410 -103.85 4.39 15.44
N GLU A 411 -103.63 5.13 16.52
CA GLU A 411 -102.56 4.95 17.49
C GLU A 411 -102.68 3.61 18.21
N GLU A 412 -101.55 2.95 18.49
CA GLU A 412 -101.03 2.73 19.86
C GLU A 412 -99.52 2.49 19.84
#